data_AF-A0A136WEN7-F1
#
_entry.id   AF-A0A136WEN7-F1
#
_cell.length_a   1.000
_cell.length_b   1.000
_cell.length_c   1.000
_cell.angle_alpha   90.00
_cell.angle_beta   90.00
_cell.angle_gamma   90.00
#
_symmetry.space_group_name_H-M   'P 1'
#
loop_
_entity.id
_entity.type
_entity.pdbx_description
1 polymer ?
#
loop_
_entity_poly.entity_id
_entity_poly.type
_entity_poly.pdbx_seq_one_letter_code
_entity_poly.pdbx_strand_id
1 'polypeptide(L)'
;MIDVQKQLDEVIRLNIEKQQAMTKIHKSTHKSVGRCLLELSPDEKQQALNKVQKFYNTKIDGIYQGINNQLQAAGQPLLTNPF
;
A
#
# COMPACT_ATOMS: atom_id res chain seq x y z
N MET A 1 -25.59 -3.47 3.15
CA MET A 1 -24.61 -4.44 2.63
C MET A 1 -23.35 -3.66 2.32
N ILE A 2 -22.24 -3.95 3.00
CA ILE A 2 -20.95 -3.40 2.61
C ILE A 2 -20.54 -4.19 1.37
N ASP A 3 -20.40 -3.50 0.25
CA ASP A 3 -20.11 -4.11 -1.03
C ASP A 3 -18.65 -4.60 -1.04
N VAL A 4 -18.44 -5.91 -1.02
CA VAL A 4 -17.11 -6.52 -1.14
C VAL A 4 -16.42 -6.02 -2.42
N GLN A 5 -17.19 -5.70 -3.47
CA GLN A 5 -16.68 -5.02 -4.67
C GLN A 5 -16.03 -3.68 -4.35
N LYS A 6 -16.65 -2.82 -3.53
CA LYS A 6 -16.06 -1.53 -3.14
C LYS A 6 -14.73 -1.70 -2.40
N GLN A 7 -14.63 -2.73 -1.56
CA GLN A 7 -13.39 -3.03 -0.84
C GLN A 7 -12.29 -3.56 -1.77
N LEU A 8 -12.65 -4.38 -2.75
CA LEU A 8 -11.74 -4.82 -3.81
C LEU A 8 -11.29 -3.66 -4.71
N ASP A 9 -12.21 -2.76 -5.11
CA ASP A 9 -11.87 -1.53 -5.82
C ASP A 9 -10.92 -0.65 -5.02
N GLU A 10 -11.11 -0.57 -3.69
CA GLU A 10 -10.22 0.17 -2.81
C GLU A 10 -8.82 -0.46 -2.75
N VAL A 11 -8.70 -1.80 -2.70
CA VAL A 11 -7.42 -2.52 -2.79
C VAL A 11 -6.71 -2.22 -4.11
N ILE A 12 -7.44 -2.26 -5.23
CA ILE A 12 -6.88 -1.95 -6.55
C ILE A 12 -6.37 -0.51 -6.58
N ARG A 13 -7.15 0.44 -6.06
CA ARG A 13 -6.73 1.85 -5.96
C ARG A 13 -5.48 2.01 -5.10
N LEU A 14 -5.44 1.37 -3.94
CA LEU A 14 -4.27 1.39 -3.04
C LEU A 14 -3.04 0.78 -3.71
N ASN A 15 -3.18 -0.26 -4.52
CA ASN A 15 -2.06 -0.85 -5.25
C ASN A 15 -1.55 0.08 -6.36
N ILE A 16 -2.44 0.78 -7.07
CA ILE A 16 -2.06 1.82 -8.05
C ILE A 16 -1.33 2.97 -7.33
N GLU A 17 -1.85 3.45 -6.21
CA GLU A 17 -1.21 4.49 -5.39
C GLU A 17 0.17 4.03 -4.88
N LYS A 18 0.31 2.77 -4.45
CA LYS A 18 1.60 2.15 -4.08
C LYS A 18 2.60 2.24 -5.22
N GLN A 19 2.21 1.81 -6.43
CA GLN A 19 3.08 1.84 -7.62
C GLN A 19 3.49 3.26 -8.02
N GLN A 20 2.55 4.21 -7.96
CA GLN A 20 2.83 5.62 -8.22
C GLN A 20 3.80 6.21 -7.19
N ALA A 21 3.59 5.93 -5.90
CA ALA A 21 4.47 6.38 -4.82
C ALA A 21 5.87 5.79 -4.95
N MET A 22 5.99 4.49 -5.24
CA MET A 22 7.27 3.82 -5.50
C MET A 22 7.99 4.42 -6.70
N THR A 23 7.28 4.68 -7.81
CA THR A 23 7.84 5.33 -9.00
C THR A 23 8.32 6.74 -8.68
N LYS A 24 7.57 7.50 -7.89
CA LYS A 24 7.95 8.86 -7.47
C LYS A 24 9.21 8.85 -6.61
N ILE A 25 9.32 7.93 -5.65
CA ILE A 25 10.54 7.75 -4.85
C ILE A 25 11.68 7.33 -5.77
N HIS A 26 11.43 6.45 -6.73
CA HIS A 26 12.46 5.99 -7.66
C HIS A 26 13.00 7.11 -8.56
N LYS A 27 12.15 8.05 -8.97
CA LYS A 27 12.54 9.23 -9.76
C LYS A 27 13.10 10.37 -8.92
N SER A 28 12.90 10.33 -7.60
CA SER A 28 13.39 11.37 -6.69
C SER A 28 14.90 11.21 -6.51
N THR A 29 15.63 12.24 -6.93
CA THR A 29 17.09 12.37 -6.73
C THR A 29 17.43 13.23 -5.53
N HIS A 30 16.53 14.11 -5.09
CA HIS A 30 16.80 15.06 -4.02
C HIS A 30 15.66 15.09 -2.98
N LYS A 31 16.01 15.26 -1.71
CA LYS A 31 15.10 15.60 -0.62
C LYS A 31 15.27 17.06 -0.23
N SER A 32 14.17 17.71 0.11
CA SER A 32 14.21 19.03 0.74
C SER A 32 14.43 18.88 2.24
N VAL A 33 15.49 19.50 2.75
CA VAL A 33 15.78 19.61 4.19
C VAL A 33 15.98 21.08 4.52
N GLY A 34 14.96 21.68 5.13
CA GLY A 34 14.92 23.13 5.38
C GLY A 34 14.89 23.93 4.08
N ARG A 35 15.96 24.70 3.82
CA ARG A 35 16.13 25.50 2.59
C ARG A 35 17.05 24.84 1.55
N CYS A 36 17.59 23.65 1.85
CA CYS A 36 18.55 22.97 0.99
C CYS A 36 17.95 21.72 0.34
N LEU A 37 18.40 21.42 -0.88
CA LEU A 37 18.15 20.15 -1.54
C LEU A 37 19.37 19.26 -1.33
N LEU A 38 19.17 18.11 -0.68
CA LEU A 38 20.22 17.10 -0.49
C LEU A 38 19.94 15.93 -1.41
N GLU A 39 20.99 15.34 -1.99
CA GLU A 39 20.85 14.11 -2.77
C GLU A 39 20.33 12.97 -1.89
N LEU A 40 19.40 12.19 -2.44
CA LEU A 40 18.90 10.98 -1.80
C LEU A 40 19.97 9.90 -1.92
N SER A 41 20.46 9.42 -0.79
CA SER A 41 21.30 8.21 -0.80
C SER A 41 20.48 6.99 -1.23
N PRO A 42 21.12 5.97 -1.83
CA PRO A 42 20.46 4.70 -2.17
C PRO A 42 19.79 4.04 -0.97
N ASP A 43 20.42 4.07 0.20
CA ASP A 43 19.87 3.52 1.45
C ASP A 43 18.60 4.25 1.90
N GLU A 44 18.59 5.58 1.90
CA GLU A 44 17.39 6.36 2.25
C GLU A 44 16.25 6.10 1.28
N LYS A 45 16.58 5.94 -0.01
CA LYS A 45 15.62 5.58 -1.04
C LYS A 45 15.02 4.20 -0.77
N GLN A 46 15.86 3.22 -0.42
CA GLN A 46 15.40 1.88 -0.07
C GLN A 46 14.54 1.89 1.19
N GLN A 47 14.91 2.66 2.21
CA GLN A 47 14.09 2.82 3.42
C GLN A 47 12.74 3.47 3.11
N ALA A 48 12.70 4.49 2.24
CA ALA A 48 11.47 5.12 1.81
C ALA A 48 10.56 4.14 1.05
N LEU A 49 11.14 3.35 0.14
CA LEU A 49 10.43 2.29 -0.58
C LEU A 49 9.86 1.24 0.38
N ASN A 50 10.66 0.74 1.33
CA ASN A 50 10.23 -0.25 2.31
C ASN A 50 9.10 0.30 3.21
N LYS A 51 9.19 1.57 3.63
CA LYS A 51 8.13 2.23 4.41
C LYS A 51 6.83 2.33 3.64
N VAL A 52 6.89 2.77 2.38
CA VAL A 52 5.72 2.87 1.50
C VAL A 52 5.11 1.48 1.27
N GLN A 53 5.94 0.50 0.92
CA GLN A 53 5.47 -0.87 0.70
C GLN A 53 4.78 -1.44 1.94
N LYS A 54 5.39 -1.31 3.12
CA LYS A 54 4.80 -1.77 4.38
C LYS A 54 3.47 -1.07 4.68
N PHE A 55 3.39 0.25 4.51
CA PHE A 55 2.17 1.01 4.76
C PHE A 55 1.00 0.54 3.88
N TYR A 56 1.22 0.39 2.58
CA TYR A 56 0.16 -0.06 1.67
C TYR A 56 -0.19 -1.53 1.88
N ASN A 57 0.79 -2.40 2.11
CA ASN A 57 0.53 -3.81 2.39
C ASN A 57 -0.30 -3.96 3.67
N THR A 58 0.03 -3.26 4.77
CA THR A 58 -0.77 -3.30 6.01
C THR A 58 -2.20 -2.81 5.78
N LYS A 59 -2.42 -1.79 4.94
CA LYS A 59 -3.78 -1.35 4.60
C LYS A 59 -4.54 -2.39 3.80
N ILE A 60 -3.92 -2.99 2.79
CA ILE A 60 -4.52 -4.04 1.96
C ILE A 60 -4.87 -5.24 2.83
N ASP A 61 -3.94 -5.70 3.68
CA ASP A 61 -4.16 -6.80 4.61
C ASP A 61 -5.33 -6.53 5.56
N GLY A 62 -5.45 -5.30 6.07
CA GLY A 62 -6.58 -4.90 6.91
C GLY A 62 -7.92 -5.01 6.18
N ILE A 63 -7.98 -4.66 4.89
CA ILE A 63 -9.17 -4.82 4.06
C ILE A 63 -9.50 -6.30 3.87
N TYR A 64 -8.52 -7.14 3.51
CA TYR A 64 -8.72 -8.58 3.37
C TYR A 64 -9.14 -9.25 4.68
N GLN A 65 -8.58 -8.86 5.82
CA GLN A 65 -9.01 -9.33 7.14
C GLN A 65 -10.46 -8.93 7.43
N GLY A 66 -10.85 -7.69 7.10
CA GLY A 66 -12.23 -7.23 7.22
C GLY A 66 -13.19 -8.07 6.37
N ILE A 67 -12.84 -8.32 5.10
CA ILE A 67 -13.62 -9.17 4.20
C ILE A 67 -13.70 -10.61 4.73
N ASN A 68 -12.57 -11.17 5.17
CA ASN A 68 -12.49 -12.54 5.69
C ASN A 68 -13.31 -12.75 6.95
N ASN A 69 -13.33 -11.78 7.87
CA ASN A 69 -14.18 -11.83 9.05
C ASN A 69 -15.67 -11.85 8.66
N GLN A 70 -16.06 -11.12 7.62
CA GLN A 70 -17.44 -11.11 7.11
C GLN A 70 -17.79 -12.43 6.40
N LEU A 71 -16.88 -12.97 5.58
CA LEU A 71 -17.05 -14.25 4.90
C LEU A 71 -17.14 -15.40 5.91
N GLN A 72 -16.30 -15.39 6.95
CA GLN A 72 -16.35 -16.37 8.04
C GLN A 72 -17.68 -16.31 8.79
N ALA A 73 -18.19 -15.10 9.09
CA ALA A 73 -19.50 -14.92 9.70
C ALA A 73 -20.66 -15.40 8.81
N ALA A 74 -20.47 -15.35 7.48
CA ALA A 74 -21.42 -15.87 6.49
C ALA A 74 -21.23 -17.37 6.16
N GLY A 75 -20.25 -18.05 6.78
CA GLY A 75 -19.93 -19.46 6.47
C GLY A 75 -19.32 -19.68 5.09
N GLN A 76 -18.77 -18.64 4.47
CA GLN A 76 -18.16 -18.66 3.14
C GLN A 76 -16.64 -18.87 3.20
N PRO A 77 -16.03 -19.42 2.14
CA PRO A 77 -14.59 -19.62 2.08
C PRO A 77 -13.82 -18.29 2.10
N LEU A 78 -12.68 -18.29 2.81
CA LEU A 78 -11.82 -17.12 2.99
C LEU A 78 -11.15 -16.70 1.67
N LEU A 79 -11.05 -15.40 1.46
CA LEU A 79 -10.26 -14.80 0.39
C LEU A 79 -8.78 -14.76 0.78
N THR A 80 -7.93 -15.27 -0.10
CA THR A 80 -6.47 -15.15 0.03
C THR A 80 -6.03 -13.85 -0.63
N ASN A 81 -5.23 -13.03 0.07
CA ASN A 81 -4.65 -11.82 -0.50
C ASN A 81 -3.61 -12.17 -1.58
N PRO A 82 -3.79 -11.75 -2.85
CA PRO A 82 -2.83 -12.01 -3.92
C PRO A 82 -1.73 -10.94 -4.06
N PHE A 83 -1.70 -9.90 -3.20
CA PHE A 83 -0.83 -8.71 -3.31
C PHE A 83 0.19 -8.55 -2.17
#